data_AF-A0A2D8FLS5-F1
#
_entry.id   AF-A0A2D8FLS5-F1
#
_cell.length_a   1.000
_cell.length_b   1.000
_cell.length_c   1.000
_cell.angle_alpha   90.00
_cell.angle_beta   90.00
_cell.angle_gamma   90.00
#
_symmetry.space_group_name_H-M   'P 1'
#
loop_
_entity.id
_entity.type
_entity.pdbx_description
1 polymer ?
#
loop_
_entity_poly.entity_id
_entity_poly.type
_entity_poly.pdbx_seq_one_letter_code
_entity_poly.pdbx_strand_id
1 'polypeptide(L)'
;MAPRPLKKTETIEIRLPHDTKTAFMARCRAEGRTASDVLRRFIDAELAARPRRFDGRLLLAAVLAALALGGVAAPSLAESVTPTRTAFDRLDRDHDGRLSFEEFRAR
;
A
#
# COMPACT_ATOMS: atom_id res chain seq x y z
N MET A 1 -36.20 -5.79 2.35
CA MET A 1 -35.87 -6.30 1.00
C MET A 1 -34.51 -5.74 0.64
N ALA A 2 -33.46 -6.57 0.54
CA ALA A 2 -32.14 -6.10 0.15
C ALA A 2 -32.19 -5.62 -1.32
N PRO A 3 -31.54 -4.50 -1.68
CA PRO A 3 -31.53 -4.02 -3.06
C PRO A 3 -30.90 -5.08 -3.97
N ARG A 4 -31.53 -5.36 -5.12
CA ARG A 4 -30.94 -6.23 -6.14
C ARG A 4 -29.62 -5.61 -6.62
N PRO A 5 -28.57 -6.43 -6.85
CA PRO A 5 -27.36 -5.94 -7.49
C PRO A 5 -27.71 -5.32 -8.84
N LEU A 6 -27.21 -4.11 -9.08
CA LEU A 6 -27.41 -3.40 -10.34
C LEU A 6 -26.83 -4.21 -11.50
N LYS A 7 -27.45 -4.09 -12.68
CA LYS A 7 -26.95 -4.75 -13.90
C LYS A 7 -25.59 -4.16 -14.29
N LYS A 8 -24.70 -5.00 -14.82
CA LYS A 8 -23.41 -4.60 -15.39
C LYS A 8 -23.67 -3.96 -16.76
N THR A 9 -23.81 -2.64 -16.83
CA THR A 9 -24.17 -1.92 -18.08
C THR A 9 -22.96 -1.30 -18.78
N GLU A 10 -21.95 -0.86 -18.04
CA GLU A 10 -20.81 -0.13 -18.59
C GLU A 10 -19.59 -1.02 -18.89
N THR A 11 -18.83 -0.66 -19.94
CA THR A 11 -17.57 -1.32 -20.33
C THR A 11 -16.37 -0.41 -20.02
N ILE A 12 -15.30 -1.00 -19.50
CA ILE A 12 -14.03 -0.31 -19.24
C ILE A 12 -12.97 -0.88 -20.19
N GLU A 13 -12.36 -0.01 -21.00
CA GLU A 13 -11.24 -0.37 -21.88
C GLU A 13 -9.92 0.13 -21.28
N ILE A 14 -8.91 -0.74 -21.24
CA ILE A 14 -7.60 -0.43 -20.64
C ILE A 14 -6.50 -0.81 -21.63
N ARG A 15 -5.61 0.13 -21.92
CA ARG A 15 -4.41 -0.09 -22.74
C ARG A 15 -3.22 -0.40 -21.83
N LEU A 16 -2.53 -1.50 -22.11
CA LEU A 16 -1.34 -1.95 -21.35
C LEU A 16 -0.21 -2.28 -22.33
N PRO A 17 1.06 -2.17 -21.91
CA PRO A 17 2.18 -2.75 -22.64
C PRO A 17 1.93 -4.24 -22.94
N HIS A 18 2.46 -4.71 -24.08
CA HIS A 18 2.23 -6.07 -24.55
C HIS A 18 2.61 -7.12 -23.50
N ASP A 19 3.79 -6.98 -22.90
CA ASP A 19 4.32 -7.93 -21.93
C ASP A 19 3.44 -8.01 -20.67
N THR A 20 2.97 -6.85 -20.18
CA THR A 20 2.05 -6.78 -19.04
C THR A 20 0.74 -7.50 -19.34
N LYS A 21 0.14 -7.26 -20.51
CA LYS A 21 -1.09 -7.94 -20.94
C LYS A 21 -0.86 -9.46 -21.02
N THR A 22 0.23 -9.88 -21.64
CA THR A 22 0.55 -11.30 -21.84
C THR A 22 0.75 -12.01 -20.51
N ALA A 23 1.53 -11.43 -19.60
CA ALA A 23 1.75 -11.96 -18.25
C ALA A 23 0.45 -12.04 -17.44
N PHE A 24 -0.36 -10.98 -17.47
CA PHE A 24 -1.66 -10.96 -16.79
C PHE A 24 -2.62 -12.03 -17.31
N MET A 25 -2.73 -12.17 -18.63
CA MET A 25 -3.59 -13.18 -19.25
C MET A 25 -3.08 -14.61 -18.99
N ALA A 26 -1.77 -14.83 -18.99
CA ALA A 26 -1.18 -16.12 -18.64
C ALA A 26 -1.54 -16.53 -17.20
N ARG A 27 -1.42 -15.61 -16.25
CA ARG A 27 -1.83 -15.82 -14.86
C ARG A 27 -3.31 -16.14 -14.72
N CYS A 28 -4.18 -15.37 -15.40
CA CYS A 28 -5.61 -15.61 -15.38
C CYS A 28 -5.97 -17.03 -15.85
N ARG A 29 -5.32 -17.51 -16.93
CA ARG A 29 -5.52 -18.88 -17.43
C ARG A 29 -5.05 -19.94 -16.45
N ALA A 30 -3.86 -19.76 -15.87
CA ALA A 30 -3.31 -20.71 -14.89
C ALA A 30 -4.20 -20.84 -13.65
N GLU A 31 -4.85 -19.76 -13.22
CA GLU A 31 -5.78 -19.75 -12.09
C GLU A 31 -7.23 -20.12 -12.46
N GLY A 32 -7.53 -20.37 -13.74
CA GLY A 32 -8.88 -20.68 -14.22
C GLY A 32 -9.87 -19.52 -14.06
N ARG A 33 -9.40 -18.27 -14.13
CA ARG A 33 -10.21 -17.05 -13.93
C ARG A 33 -10.27 -16.20 -15.19
N THR A 34 -11.36 -15.46 -15.36
CA THR A 34 -11.43 -14.45 -16.43
C THR A 34 -10.75 -13.15 -15.99
N ALA A 35 -10.19 -12.42 -16.95
CA ALA A 35 -9.62 -11.10 -16.71
C ALA A 35 -10.63 -10.16 -16.02
N SER A 36 -11.87 -10.14 -16.50
CA SER A 36 -12.92 -9.30 -15.95
C SER A 36 -13.26 -9.64 -14.50
N ASP A 37 -13.17 -10.90 -14.09
CA ASP A 37 -13.43 -11.28 -12.69
C ASP A 37 -12.29 -10.86 -11.76
N VAL A 38 -11.04 -10.97 -12.23
CA VAL A 38 -9.87 -10.49 -11.48
C VAL A 38 -9.92 -8.97 -11.32
N LEU A 39 -10.19 -8.24 -12.40
CA LEU A 39 -10.31 -6.78 -12.39
C LEU A 39 -11.45 -6.30 -11.47
N ARG A 40 -12.63 -6.93 -11.52
CA ARG A 40 -13.75 -6.57 -10.63
C ARG A 40 -13.38 -6.76 -9.16
N ARG A 41 -12.80 -7.91 -8.81
CA ARG A 41 -12.39 -8.17 -7.42
C ARG A 41 -11.33 -7.20 -6.94
N PHE A 42 -10.38 -6.83 -7.80
CA PHE A 42 -9.39 -5.82 -7.49
C PHE A 42 -10.06 -4.46 -7.19
N ILE A 43 -10.98 -4.02 -8.05
CA ILE A 43 -11.73 -2.77 -7.86
C ILE A 43 -12.56 -2.81 -6.59
N ASP A 44 -13.30 -3.90 -6.34
CA ASP A 44 -14.12 -4.05 -5.13
C ASP A 44 -13.25 -3.98 -3.87
N ALA A 45 -12.06 -4.59 -3.89
CA ALA A 45 -11.11 -4.53 -2.78
C ALA A 45 -10.55 -3.12 -2.57
N GLU A 46 -10.21 -2.41 -3.65
CA GLU A 46 -9.72 -1.02 -3.59
C GLU A 46 -10.80 -0.06 -3.06
N LEU A 47 -12.05 -0.24 -3.48
CA LEU A 47 -13.19 0.57 -3.01
C LEU A 47 -13.56 0.24 -1.56
N ALA A 48 -13.43 -1.03 -1.15
CA ALA A 48 -13.67 -1.46 0.23
C ALA A 48 -12.53 -1.04 1.17
N ALA A 49 -11.31 -0.84 0.65
CA ALA A 49 -10.18 -0.35 1.40
C ALA A 49 -10.43 1.10 1.82
N ARG A 50 -11.07 1.28 2.98
CA ARG A 50 -11.13 2.58 3.64
C ARG A 50 -9.69 2.95 3.99
N PRO A 51 -9.20 4.17 3.67
CA PRO A 51 -7.93 4.62 4.22
C PRO A 51 -8.01 4.43 5.72
N ARG A 52 -7.05 3.70 6.29
CA ARG A 52 -6.87 3.62 7.74
C ARG A 52 -6.54 5.03 8.19
N ARG A 53 -7.58 5.83 8.44
CA ARG A 53 -7.46 7.07 9.20
C ARG A 53 -7.01 6.59 10.56
N PHE A 54 -5.72 6.75 10.81
CA PHE A 54 -5.20 6.57 12.14
C PHE A 54 -5.96 7.57 13.00
N ASP A 55 -6.84 7.08 13.86
CA ASP A 55 -7.49 7.95 14.82
C ASP A 55 -6.40 8.33 15.82
N GLY A 56 -5.84 9.53 15.65
CA GLY A 56 -4.79 10.06 16.51
C GLY A 56 -5.19 10.07 17.99
N ARG A 57 -6.51 10.05 18.28
CA ARG A 57 -7.03 9.91 19.65
C ARG A 57 -6.83 8.51 20.20
N LEU A 58 -6.95 7.47 19.38
CA LEU A 58 -6.66 6.08 19.78
C LEU A 58 -5.17 5.85 19.99
N LEU A 59 -4.30 6.47 19.18
CA LEU A 59 -2.85 6.50 19.45
C LEU A 59 -2.55 7.19 20.77
N LEU A 60 -3.11 8.38 20.98
CA LEU A 60 -2.89 9.13 22.21
C LEU A 60 -3.40 8.35 23.43
N ALA A 61 -4.58 7.73 23.34
CA ALA A 61 -5.12 6.89 24.39
C ALA A 61 -4.23 5.65 24.66
N ALA A 62 -3.71 5.00 23.62
CA ALA A 62 -2.80 3.88 23.76
C ALA A 62 -1.45 4.29 24.38
N VAL A 63 -0.90 5.44 23.99
CA VAL A 63 0.32 6.02 24.57
C VAL A 63 0.10 6.38 26.04
N LEU A 64 -1.01 7.04 26.38
CA LEU A 64 -1.36 7.37 27.76
C LEU A 64 -1.59 6.12 28.62
N ALA A 65 -2.25 5.09 28.07
CA ALA A 65 -2.43 3.82 28.75
C ALA A 65 -1.11 3.09 28.99
N ALA A 66 -0.20 3.08 28.01
CA ALA A 66 1.13 2.51 28.15
C ALA A 66 1.98 3.23 29.21
N LEU A 67 1.92 4.57 29.25
CA LEU A 67 2.56 5.40 30.29
C LEU A 67 1.96 5.14 31.68
N ALA A 68 0.64 5.06 31.80
CA ALA A 68 -0.05 4.85 33.07
C ALA A 68 0.20 3.45 33.66
N LEU A 69 0.42 2.43 32.81
CA LEU A 69 0.75 1.07 33.23
C LEU A 69 2.25 0.84 33.49
N GLY A 70 3.06 1.91 33.51
CA GLY A 70 4.49 1.82 33.84
C GLY A 70 5.36 1.27 32.71
N GLY A 71 4.89 1.31 31.46
CA GLY A 71 5.66 0.94 30.27
C GLY A 71 6.75 1.96 29.95
N VAL A 72 7.79 2.07 30.79
CA VAL A 72 9.04 2.77 30.48
C VAL A 72 10.12 1.76 30.12
N ALA A 73 10.15 1.37 28.85
CA ALA A 73 11.31 0.82 28.14
C ALA A 73 10.97 0.81 26.65
N ALA A 74 11.62 1.48 25.70
CA ALA A 74 12.78 2.37 25.67
C ALA A 74 12.55 3.34 24.48
N PRO A 75 13.05 4.59 24.52
CA PRO A 75 12.94 5.52 23.37
C PRO A 75 13.78 5.07 22.15
N SER A 76 14.52 3.97 22.25
CA SER A 76 15.45 3.47 21.23
C SER A 76 14.79 2.91 19.96
N LEU A 77 13.45 2.79 19.89
CA LEU A 77 12.74 2.42 18.67
C LEU A 77 12.13 3.63 17.93
N ALA A 78 11.86 4.73 18.63
CA ALA A 78 11.25 5.92 18.04
C ALA A 78 12.22 6.71 17.15
N GLU A 79 13.53 6.60 17.39
CA GLU A 79 14.55 7.26 16.58
C GLU A 79 14.76 6.60 15.20
N SER A 80 14.24 5.39 15.01
CA SER A 80 14.53 4.61 13.79
C SER A 80 13.59 4.82 12.60
N VAL A 81 12.43 5.49 12.75
CA VAL A 81 11.44 5.57 11.65
C VAL A 81 10.71 6.91 11.57
N THR A 82 11.45 8.00 11.47
CA THR A 82 10.94 9.14 10.69
C THR A 82 11.81 9.29 9.45
N PRO A 83 11.43 8.70 8.29
CA PRO A 83 12.13 8.96 7.04
C PRO A 83 11.92 10.44 6.69
N THR A 84 12.88 11.27 7.06
CA THR A 84 12.90 12.68 6.69
C THR A 84 13.42 12.80 5.26
N ARG A 85 12.86 13.71 4.48
CA ARG A 85 13.31 14.00 3.11
C ARG A 85 14.81 14.32 3.05
N THR A 86 15.34 15.03 4.04
CA THR A 86 16.77 15.31 4.19
C THR A 86 17.65 14.08 4.46
N ALA A 87 17.08 12.97 4.94
CA ALA A 87 17.79 11.70 5.04
C ALA A 87 17.81 11.00 3.68
N PHE A 88 16.70 11.05 2.94
CA PHE A 88 16.62 10.52 1.59
C PHE A 88 17.58 11.24 0.63
N ASP A 89 17.56 12.58 0.63
CA ASP A 89 18.41 13.42 -0.24
C ASP A 89 19.92 13.24 0.03
N ARG A 90 20.30 12.71 1.20
CA ARG A 90 21.69 12.36 1.53
C ARG A 90 22.13 11.03 0.95
N LEU A 91 21.20 10.09 0.80
CA LEU A 91 21.48 8.78 0.24
C LEU A 91 21.33 8.77 -1.28
N ASP A 92 20.36 9.49 -1.82
CA ASP A 92 20.10 9.67 -3.25
C ASP A 92 21.13 10.66 -3.82
N ARG A 93 22.32 10.16 -4.16
CA ARG A 93 23.45 11.01 -4.59
C ARG A 93 23.31 11.47 -6.02
N ASP A 94 22.64 10.68 -6.85
CA ASP A 94 22.36 11.04 -8.25
C ASP A 94 21.09 11.88 -8.40
N HIS A 95 20.32 12.05 -7.32
CA HIS A 95 19.10 12.85 -7.24
C HIS A 95 18.02 12.39 -8.23
N ASP A 96 17.97 11.10 -8.52
CA ASP A 96 16.99 10.50 -9.43
C ASP A 96 15.63 10.21 -8.75
N GLY A 97 15.55 10.42 -7.44
CA GLY A 97 14.36 10.18 -6.63
C GLY A 97 14.17 8.72 -6.24
N ARG A 98 15.18 7.87 -6.43
CA ARG A 98 15.25 6.46 -6.01
C ARG A 98 16.53 6.23 -5.22
N LEU A 99 16.59 5.09 -4.53
CA LEU A 99 17.83 4.64 -3.89
C LEU A 99 18.22 3.33 -4.53
N SER A 100 19.37 3.33 -5.21
CA SER A 100 19.99 2.09 -5.64
C SER A 100 20.51 1.30 -4.44
N PHE A 101 20.70 -0.01 -4.63
CA PHE A 101 21.27 -0.85 -3.56
C PHE A 101 22.69 -0.41 -3.18
N GLU A 102 23.43 0.13 -4.14
CA GLU A 102 24.78 0.64 -3.92
C GLU A 102 24.77 1.87 -3.01
N GLU A 103 23.90 2.85 -3.28
CA GLU A 103 23.70 4.02 -2.43
C GLU A 103 23.22 3.67 -1.04
N PHE A 104 22.31 2.69 -0.95
CA PHE A 104 21.82 2.18 0.33
C PHE A 104 22.94 1.54 1.16
N ARG A 105 23.83 0.76 0.53
CA ARG A 105 24.98 0.12 1.20
C ARG A 105 26.07 1.12 1.56
N ALA A 106 26.18 2.22 0.82
CA ALA A 106 27.17 3.26 1.06
C ALA A 106 26.74 4.33 2.09
N ARG A 107 25.63 4.07 2.82
CA ARG A 107 25.11 4.89 3.92
C ARG A 107 26.06 4.96 5.12
#